data_AF-A0A7J3FB78-F1
#
_entry.id   AF-A0A7J3FB78-F1
#
_cell.length_a   1.000
_cell.length_b   1.000
_cell.length_c   1.000
_cell.angle_alpha   90.00
_cell.angle_beta   90.00
_cell.angle_gamma   90.00
#
_symmetry.space_group_name_H-M   'P 1'
#
loop_
_entity.id
_entity.type
_entity.pdbx_description
1 polymer ?
#
loop_
_entity_poly.entity_id
_entity_poly.type
_entity_poly.pdbx_seq_one_letter_code
_entity_poly.pdbx_strand_id
1 'polypeptide(L)'
;MTDDFSGRWEGERGGLKGALHPVKPLKNQMNEAIRGIERQVNKVSNYIEHYTRREEELMEKIIKAYEARNEVKAKEIAEELAELRKHKLMLINSELSLNMALLRLRTIYEFGNFMSVVGSAKETVQKVRSEILNLAPDV
;
A
#
# COMPACT_ATOMS: atom_id res chain seq x y z
N MET A 1 4.25 1.69 -27.43
CA MET A 1 4.08 2.22 -26.06
C MET A 1 3.41 1.19 -25.14
N THR A 2 2.28 0.59 -25.54
CA THR A 2 1.59 -0.49 -24.80
C THR A 2 2.36 -1.81 -24.72
N ASP A 3 3.07 -2.18 -25.78
CA ASP A 3 3.73 -3.50 -25.87
C ASP A 3 4.97 -3.57 -24.95
N ASP A 4 5.76 -2.49 -24.90
CA ASP A 4 6.92 -2.36 -23.99
C ASP A 4 6.49 -2.33 -22.50
N PHE A 5 5.32 -1.74 -22.21
CA PHE A 5 4.78 -1.73 -20.85
C PHE A 5 4.39 -3.15 -20.41
N SER A 6 3.69 -3.91 -21.25
CA SER A 6 3.21 -5.26 -20.92
C SER A 6 4.36 -6.22 -20.58
N GLY A 7 5.44 -6.19 -21.37
CA GLY A 7 6.64 -6.98 -21.08
C GLY A 7 7.33 -6.59 -19.77
N ARG A 8 7.35 -5.29 -19.43
CA ARG A 8 7.90 -4.81 -18.13
C ARG A 8 6.98 -5.12 -16.95
N TRP A 9 5.68 -5.18 -17.18
CA TRP A 9 4.65 -5.49 -16.18
C TRP A 9 4.71 -6.96 -15.76
N GLU A 10 4.59 -7.87 -16.73
CA GLU A 10 4.55 -9.32 -16.50
C GLU A 10 5.95 -9.93 -16.33
N GLY A 11 7.00 -9.26 -16.81
CA GLY A 11 8.38 -9.74 -16.69
C GLY A 11 8.93 -10.45 -17.93
N GLU A 12 8.20 -10.44 -19.03
CA GLU A 12 8.61 -11.01 -20.30
C GLU A 12 9.55 -10.06 -21.06
N ARG A 13 10.79 -9.93 -20.61
CA ARG A 13 11.90 -9.58 -21.53
C ARG A 13 12.64 -10.85 -21.90
N GLY A 14 12.11 -11.57 -22.88
CA GLY A 14 12.82 -12.67 -23.53
C GLY A 14 14.09 -12.16 -24.24
N GLY A 15 15.23 -12.80 -23.97
CA GLY A 15 16.50 -12.58 -24.66
C GLY A 15 17.73 -12.48 -23.74
N LEU A 16 18.92 -12.58 -24.34
CA LEU A 16 20.24 -12.54 -23.66
C LEU A 16 20.45 -11.32 -22.73
N LYS A 17 19.75 -10.20 -22.98
CA LYS A 17 19.78 -9.00 -22.12
C LYS A 17 19.03 -9.18 -20.78
N GLY A 18 18.00 -10.02 -20.73
CA GLY A 18 17.27 -10.34 -19.48
C GLY A 18 18.06 -11.29 -18.57
N ALA A 19 18.92 -12.13 -19.16
CA ALA A 19 19.81 -13.04 -18.41
C ALA A 19 20.96 -12.30 -17.69
N LEU A 20 21.40 -11.15 -18.22
CA LEU A 20 22.50 -10.36 -17.66
C LEU A 20 22.03 -9.34 -16.59
N HIS A 21 20.74 -8.97 -16.57
CA HIS A 21 20.14 -8.11 -15.55
C HIS A 21 18.67 -8.52 -15.30
N PRO A 22 18.42 -9.44 -14.35
CA PRO A 22 17.06 -9.79 -13.96
C PRO A 22 16.41 -8.61 -13.22
N VAL A 23 15.79 -7.70 -13.96
CA VAL A 23 14.97 -6.64 -13.38
C VAL A 23 13.67 -7.29 -12.89
N LYS A 24 13.38 -7.21 -11.59
CA LYS A 24 12.11 -7.70 -11.03
C LYS A 24 10.93 -7.11 -11.82
N PRO A 25 9.92 -7.91 -12.22
CA PRO A 25 8.73 -7.40 -12.90
C PRO A 25 8.06 -6.28 -12.11
N LEU A 26 7.52 -5.26 -12.79
CA LEU A 26 6.88 -4.12 -12.14
C LEU A 26 5.72 -4.57 -11.23
N LYS A 27 4.98 -5.61 -11.66
CA LYS A 27 3.92 -6.25 -10.89
C LYS A 27 4.42 -6.79 -9.54
N ASN A 28 5.60 -7.42 -9.53
CA ASN A 28 6.20 -7.95 -8.30
C ASN A 28 6.66 -6.83 -7.37
N GLN A 29 7.28 -5.78 -7.91
CA GLN A 29 7.68 -4.62 -7.12
C GLN A 29 6.48 -3.92 -6.47
N MET A 30 5.37 -3.78 -7.22
CA MET A 30 4.12 -3.23 -6.70
C MET A 30 3.53 -4.10 -5.59
N ASN A 31 3.49 -5.42 -5.78
CA ASN A 31 3.03 -6.37 -4.76
C ASN A 31 3.89 -6.32 -3.50
N GLU A 32 5.21 -6.21 -3.63
CA GLU A 32 6.13 -6.03 -2.49
C GLU A 32 5.83 -4.72 -1.73
N ALA A 33 5.57 -3.63 -2.45
CA ALA A 33 5.22 -2.33 -1.86
C ALA A 33 3.85 -2.37 -1.14
N ILE A 34 2.83 -2.96 -1.77
CA ILE A 34 1.49 -3.17 -1.20
C ILE A 34 1.60 -3.94 0.13
N ARG A 35 2.27 -5.10 0.11
CA ARG A 35 2.51 -5.92 1.32
C ARG A 35 3.31 -5.15 2.38
N GLY A 36 4.25 -4.32 1.95
CA GLY A 36 5.02 -3.44 2.81
C GLY A 36 4.13 -2.47 3.60
N ILE A 37 3.22 -1.80 2.90
CA ILE A 37 2.28 -0.85 3.52
C ILE A 37 1.28 -1.58 4.42
N GLU A 38 0.74 -2.73 3.99
CA GLU A 38 -0.17 -3.54 4.82
C GLU A 38 0.46 -3.95 6.16
N ARG A 39 1.74 -4.32 6.15
CA ARG A 39 2.48 -4.57 7.41
C ARG A 39 2.58 -3.34 8.29
N GLN A 40 2.77 -2.15 7.72
CA GLN A 40 2.82 -0.91 8.50
C GLN A 40 1.45 -0.52 9.05
N VAL A 41 0.38 -0.68 8.27
CA VAL A 41 -1.00 -0.47 8.73
C VAL A 41 -1.26 -1.33 9.96
N ASN A 42 -1.05 -2.65 9.87
CA ASN A 42 -1.26 -3.57 11.00
C ASN A 42 -0.43 -3.19 12.23
N LYS A 43 0.84 -2.79 12.03
CA LYS A 43 1.70 -2.34 13.12
C LYS A 43 1.14 -1.09 13.80
N VAL A 44 0.67 -0.11 13.04
CA VAL A 44 0.06 1.13 13.56
C VAL A 44 -1.24 0.82 14.30
N SER A 45 -2.12 -0.03 13.75
CA SER A 45 -3.37 -0.42 14.40
C SER A 45 -3.12 -1.07 15.77
N ASN A 46 -2.11 -1.94 15.88
CA ASN A 46 -1.70 -2.54 17.16
C ASN A 46 -1.25 -1.49 18.19
N TYR A 47 -0.51 -0.44 17.76
CA TYR A 47 -0.14 0.65 18.67
C TYR A 47 -1.34 1.49 19.09
N ILE A 48 -2.31 1.72 18.20
CA ILE A 48 -3.55 2.42 18.53
C ILE A 48 -4.34 1.65 19.60
N GLU A 49 -4.45 0.33 19.48
CA GLU A 49 -5.09 -0.52 20.48
C GLU A 49 -4.36 -0.44 21.83
N HIS A 50 -3.03 -0.58 21.81
CA HIS A 50 -2.19 -0.45 23.01
C HIS A 50 -2.39 0.91 23.69
N TYR A 51 -2.38 2.01 22.93
CA TYR A 51 -2.64 3.33 23.49
C TYR A 51 -4.06 3.50 24.00
N THR A 52 -5.05 2.85 23.40
CA THR A 52 -6.43 2.86 23.89
C THR A 52 -6.55 2.20 25.26
N ARG A 53 -5.95 1.02 25.45
CA ARG A 53 -5.91 0.36 26.76
C ARG A 53 -5.18 1.21 27.81
N ARG A 54 -4.05 1.80 27.42
CA ARG A 54 -3.28 2.66 28.32
C ARG A 54 -4.03 3.95 28.69
N GLU A 55 -4.84 4.48 27.78
CA GLU A 55 -5.72 5.62 28.04
C GLU A 55 -6.71 5.32 29.17
N GLU A 56 -7.34 4.15 29.13
CA GLU A 56 -8.27 3.67 30.17
C GLU A 56 -7.56 3.51 31.52
N GLU A 57 -6.37 2.87 31.54
CA GLU A 57 -5.58 2.71 32.77
C GLU A 57 -5.20 4.06 33.42
N LEU A 58 -4.80 5.05 32.61
CA LEU A 58 -4.45 6.37 33.12
C LEU A 58 -5.68 7.08 33.67
N MET A 59 -6.82 6.96 32.99
CA MET A 59 -8.08 7.54 33.44
C MET A 59 -8.52 6.97 34.80
N GLU A 60 -8.43 5.65 34.99
CA GLU A 60 -8.70 5.04 36.29
C GLU A 60 -7.76 5.54 37.40
N LYS A 61 -6.47 5.73 37.10
CA LYS A 61 -5.50 6.25 38.07
C LYS A 61 -5.79 7.71 38.43
N ILE A 62 -6.26 8.52 37.48
CA ILE A 62 -6.70 9.89 37.74
C ILE A 62 -7.88 9.89 38.71
N ILE A 63 -8.89 9.05 38.46
CA ILE A 63 -10.06 8.92 39.35
C ILE A 63 -9.62 8.54 40.77
N LYS A 64 -8.76 7.51 40.91
CA LYS A 64 -8.23 7.08 42.23
C LYS A 64 -7.43 8.18 42.95
N ALA A 65 -6.66 8.99 42.22
CA ALA A 65 -5.91 10.11 42.80
C ALA A 65 -6.85 11.21 43.33
N TYR A 66 -7.96 11.48 42.62
CA TYR A 66 -8.99 12.40 43.09
C TYR A 66 -9.73 11.88 44.32
N GLU A 67 -10.07 10.58 44.36
CA GLU A 67 -10.67 9.94 45.54
C GLU A 67 -9.77 10.06 46.78
N ALA A 68 -8.45 9.93 46.59
CA ALA A 68 -7.45 10.13 47.63
C ALA A 68 -7.17 11.61 47.98
N ARG A 69 -7.90 12.57 47.38
CA ARG A 69 -7.69 14.02 47.50
C ARG A 69 -6.26 14.46 47.17
N ASN A 70 -5.58 13.72 46.29
CA ASN A 70 -4.22 14.03 45.83
C ASN A 70 -4.27 14.70 44.46
N GLU A 71 -4.57 15.99 44.45
CA GLU A 71 -4.71 16.78 43.21
C GLU A 71 -3.40 16.92 42.43
N VAL A 72 -2.27 17.00 43.14
CA VAL A 72 -0.94 17.05 42.51
C VAL A 72 -0.72 15.80 41.67
N LYS A 73 -1.02 14.62 42.25
CA LYS A 73 -0.84 13.36 41.53
C LYS A 73 -1.82 13.20 40.37
N ALA A 74 -3.08 13.61 40.56
CA ALA A 74 -4.07 13.59 39.49
C ALA A 74 -3.62 14.45 38.30
N LYS A 75 -3.06 15.64 38.57
CA LYS A 75 -2.55 16.55 37.54
C LYS A 75 -1.39 15.95 36.74
N GLU A 76 -0.39 15.36 37.40
CA GLU A 76 0.74 14.71 36.72
C GLU A 76 0.26 13.61 35.74
N ILE A 77 -0.69 12.77 36.17
CA ILE A 77 -1.21 11.67 35.35
C ILE A 77 -2.07 12.22 34.20
N ALA A 78 -2.81 13.30 34.43
CA ALA A 78 -3.58 13.97 33.39
C ALA A 78 -2.69 14.56 32.29
N GLU A 79 -1.51 15.07 32.64
CA GLU A 79 -0.51 15.53 31.66
C GLU A 79 0.03 14.35 30.83
N GLU A 80 0.31 13.19 31.45
CA GLU A 80 0.68 11.96 30.72
C GLU A 80 -0.43 11.52 29.75
N LEU A 81 -1.69 11.54 30.20
CA LEU A 81 -2.86 11.20 29.39
C LEU A 81 -3.02 12.14 28.18
N ALA A 82 -2.80 13.44 28.38
CA ALA A 82 -2.87 14.42 27.30
C ALA A 82 -1.80 14.15 26.23
N GLU A 83 -0.58 13.82 26.63
CA GLU A 83 0.51 13.50 25.70
C GLU A 83 0.24 12.18 24.96
N LEU A 84 -0.25 11.18 25.68
CA LEU A 84 -0.66 9.91 25.09
C LEU A 84 -1.73 10.08 24.00
N ARG A 85 -2.73 10.93 24.24
CA ARG A 85 -3.78 11.24 23.25
C ARG A 85 -3.22 11.90 21.99
N LYS A 86 -2.22 12.79 22.11
CA LYS A 86 -1.54 13.39 20.95
C LYS A 86 -0.84 12.31 20.12
N HIS A 87 -0.12 11.38 20.76
CA HIS A 87 0.54 10.28 20.07
C HIS A 87 -0.46 9.35 19.38
N LYS A 88 -1.56 8.98 20.07
CA LYS A 88 -2.63 8.17 19.49
C LYS A 88 -3.25 8.84 18.26
N LEU A 89 -3.50 10.15 18.31
CA LEU A 89 -4.02 10.91 17.16
C LEU A 89 -3.03 10.92 15.98
N MET A 90 -1.74 11.09 16.24
CA MET A 90 -0.69 10.99 15.21
C MET A 90 -0.70 9.61 14.53
N LEU A 91 -0.90 8.53 15.29
CA LEU A 91 -1.00 7.18 14.75
C LEU A 91 -2.25 6.97 13.89
N ILE A 92 -3.42 7.46 14.33
CA ILE A 92 -4.66 7.40 13.55
C ILE A 92 -4.48 8.12 12.20
N ASN A 93 -3.88 9.31 12.20
CA ASN A 93 -3.62 10.05 10.97
C ASN A 93 -2.61 9.32 10.06
N SER A 94 -1.63 8.64 10.66
CA SER A 94 -0.66 7.82 9.92
C SER A 94 -1.33 6.61 9.28
N GLU A 95 -2.20 5.91 10.00
CA GLU A 95 -3.00 4.78 9.49
C GLU A 95 -3.87 5.22 8.30
N LEU A 96 -4.56 6.35 8.42
CA LEU A 96 -5.36 6.91 7.32
C LEU A 96 -4.50 7.19 6.08
N SER A 97 -3.33 7.80 6.27
CA SER A 97 -2.41 8.13 5.18
C SER A 97 -1.87 6.88 4.48
N LEU A 98 -1.53 5.83 5.25
CA LEU A 98 -1.11 4.53 4.72
C LEU A 98 -2.23 3.87 3.92
N ASN A 99 -3.47 3.90 4.42
CA ASN A 99 -4.64 3.36 3.70
C ASN A 99 -4.91 4.11 2.38
N MET A 100 -4.76 5.44 2.38
CA MET A 100 -4.87 6.23 1.14
C MET A 100 -3.78 5.84 0.12
N ALA A 101 -2.54 5.65 0.56
CA ALA A 101 -1.45 5.20 -0.31
C ALA A 101 -1.70 3.79 -0.85
N LEU A 102 -2.17 2.87 0.01
CA LEU A 102 -2.52 1.50 -0.35
C LEU A 102 -3.61 1.46 -1.43
N LEU A 103 -4.67 2.27 -1.29
CA LEU A 103 -5.74 2.36 -2.27
C LEU A 103 -5.21 2.81 -3.63
N ARG A 104 -4.37 3.85 -3.68
CA ARG A 104 -3.75 4.34 -4.92
C ARG A 104 -2.90 3.26 -5.59
N LEU A 105 -2.08 2.54 -4.82
CA LEU A 105 -1.23 1.47 -5.35
C LEU A 105 -2.05 0.31 -5.89
N ARG A 106 -3.14 -0.08 -5.22
CA ARG A 106 -4.07 -1.10 -5.73
C ARG A 106 -4.72 -0.66 -7.04
N THR A 107 -5.16 0.59 -7.14
CA THR A 107 -5.70 1.13 -8.41
C THR A 107 -4.66 1.09 -9.53
N ILE A 108 -3.41 1.49 -9.25
CA ILE A 108 -2.32 1.42 -10.25
C ILE A 108 -2.03 -0.03 -10.63
N TYR A 109 -2.09 -0.97 -9.69
CA TYR A 109 -1.91 -2.40 -9.96
C TYR A 109 -2.98 -2.94 -10.92
N GLU A 110 -4.25 -2.64 -10.65
CA GLU A 110 -5.35 -3.04 -11.53
C GLU A 110 -5.25 -2.38 -12.91
N PHE A 111 -4.83 -1.12 -12.97
CA PHE A 111 -4.56 -0.45 -14.23
C PHE A 111 -3.41 -1.12 -15.00
N GLY A 112 -2.36 -1.57 -14.32
CA GLY A 112 -1.27 -2.34 -14.91
C GLY A 112 -1.75 -3.64 -15.55
N ASN A 113 -2.59 -4.40 -14.82
CA ASN A 113 -3.21 -5.62 -15.36
C ASN A 113 -4.09 -5.32 -16.58
N PHE A 114 -4.92 -4.28 -16.50
CA PHE A 114 -5.76 -3.84 -17.62
C PHE A 114 -4.91 -3.49 -18.86
N MET A 115 -3.83 -2.72 -18.67
CA MET A 115 -2.93 -2.34 -19.76
C MET A 115 -2.23 -3.54 -20.40
N SER A 116 -1.92 -4.59 -19.64
CA SER A 116 -1.40 -5.84 -20.17
C SER A 116 -2.42 -6.53 -21.10
N VAL A 117 -3.70 -6.61 -20.69
CA VAL A 117 -4.77 -7.17 -21.53
C VAL A 117 -4.96 -6.37 -22.82
N VAL A 118 -4.95 -5.03 -22.73
CA VAL A 118 -5.05 -4.15 -23.91
C VAL A 118 -3.86 -4.36 -24.85
N GLY A 119 -2.65 -4.52 -24.30
CA GLY A 119 -1.45 -4.84 -25.06
C GLY A 119 -1.63 -6.13 -25.89
N SER A 120 -2.05 -7.22 -25.25
CA SER A 120 -2.26 -8.52 -25.93
C SER A 120 -3.37 -8.47 -26.98
N ALA A 121 -4.46 -7.75 -26.72
CA ALA A 121 -5.53 -7.57 -27.70
C ALA A 121 -5.03 -6.83 -28.95
N LYS A 122 -4.26 -5.76 -28.77
CA LYS A 122 -3.65 -5.02 -29.87
C LYS A 122 -2.68 -5.90 -30.69
N GLU A 123 -1.83 -6.69 -30.03
CA GLU A 123 -0.94 -7.62 -30.71
C GLU A 123 -1.70 -8.63 -31.57
N THR A 124 -2.81 -9.16 -31.04
CA THR A 124 -3.68 -10.09 -31.77
C THR A 124 -4.28 -9.43 -33.02
N VAL A 125 -4.78 -8.20 -32.91
CA VAL A 125 -5.32 -7.44 -34.06
C VAL A 125 -4.23 -7.17 -35.11
N GLN A 126 -3.01 -6.85 -34.69
CA GLN A 126 -1.89 -6.64 -35.60
C GLN A 126 -1.52 -7.92 -36.36
N LYS A 127 -1.48 -9.08 -35.68
CA LYS A 127 -1.23 -10.39 -36.30
C LYS A 127 -2.27 -10.70 -37.37
N VAL A 128 -3.56 -10.59 -37.04
CA VAL A 128 -4.65 -10.83 -37.99
C VAL A 128 -4.55 -9.90 -39.20
N ARG A 129 -4.27 -8.61 -38.99
CA ARG A 129 -4.06 -7.66 -40.10
C ARG A 129 -2.92 -8.09 -41.02
N SER A 130 -1.79 -8.50 -40.46
CA SER A 130 -0.64 -8.98 -41.23
C SER A 130 -0.95 -10.26 -42.01
N GLU A 131 -1.70 -11.19 -41.41
CA GLU A 131 -2.14 -12.42 -42.09
C GLU A 131 -3.07 -12.12 -43.28
N ILE A 132 -4.05 -11.22 -43.11
CA ILE A 132 -4.93 -10.78 -44.21
C ILE A 132 -4.10 -10.17 -45.36
N LEU A 133 -3.13 -9.31 -45.06
CA LEU A 133 -2.25 -8.71 -46.07
C LEU A 133 -1.38 -9.75 -46.78
N ASN A 134 -0.90 -10.78 -46.08
CA ASN A 134 -0.12 -11.86 -46.67
C ASN A 134 -0.96 -12.81 -47.54
N LEU A 135 -2.27 -12.92 -47.26
CA LEU A 135 -3.22 -13.71 -48.06
C LEU A 135 -3.77 -12.96 -49.28
N ALA A 136 -3.54 -11.65 -49.37
CA ALA A 136 -3.84 -10.83 -50.54
C ALA A 136 -2.53 -10.37 -51.24
N PRO A 137 -1.65 -11.27 -51.70
CA PRO A 137 -0.60 -10.87 -52.61
C PRO A 137 -1.28 -10.57 -53.95
N ASP A 138 -1.07 -9.37 -54.49
CA ASP A 138 -1.51 -8.93 -55.81
C ASP A 138 -2.99 -8.52 -56.00
N VAL A 139 -3.36 -7.41 -55.32
CA VAL A 139 -4.20 -6.33 -55.91
C VAL A 139 -3.61 -4.97 -55.60
#